data_AF-A0A8S0RAF9-F1
#
_entry.id   AF-A0A8S0RAF9-F1
#
_cell.length_a   1.000
_cell.length_b   1.000
_cell.length_c   1.000
_cell.angle_alpha   90.00
_cell.angle_beta   90.00
_cell.angle_gamma   90.00
#
_symmetry.space_group_name_H-M   'P 1'
#
loop_
_entity.id
_entity.type
_entity.pdbx_description
1 polymer ?
#
loop_
_entity_poly.entity_id
_entity_poly.type
_entity_poly.pdbx_seq_one_letter_code
_entity_poly.pdbx_strand_id
1 'polypeptide(L)' 'MKSPQKSGNFAQKLVIGSQLVTLIFADSGPLGGPRLSFANGVWIDQSLNLKPSFKEIVDNVYKAASNLVDFQTK' A
#
# COMPACT_ATOMS: atom_id res chain seq x y z
N MET A 1 29.91 7.22 -24.90
CA MET A 1 29.00 7.99 -24.02
C MET A 1 28.22 7.03 -23.15
N LYS A 2 28.47 7.00 -21.83
CA LYS A 2 27.59 6.29 -20.89
C LYS A 2 26.39 7.18 -20.59
N SER A 3 25.17 6.66 -20.76
CA SER A 3 23.94 7.32 -20.35
C SER A 3 23.93 7.48 -18.83
N PRO A 4 23.45 8.62 -18.28
CA PRO A 4 23.41 8.81 -16.84
C PRO A 4 22.33 7.89 -16.24
N GLN A 5 22.77 6.93 -15.42
CA GLN A 5 21.87 6.16 -14.58
C GLN A 5 21.25 7.14 -13.57
N LYS A 6 19.96 7.46 -13.74
CA LYS A 6 19.20 8.18 -12.70
C LYS A 6 19.02 7.25 -11.51
N SER A 7 19.99 7.23 -10.59
CA SER A 7 19.95 6.45 -9.36
C SER A 7 18.99 7.12 -8.34
N GLY A 8 17.70 7.12 -8.65
CA GLY A 8 16.69 7.35 -7.63
C GLY A 8 16.59 6.09 -6.78
N ASN A 9 17.05 6.16 -5.53
CA ASN A 9 16.98 5.05 -4.58
C ASN A 9 15.51 4.57 -4.47
N PHE A 10 15.25 3.26 -4.62
CA PHE A 10 13.92 2.66 -4.51
C PHE A 10 13.24 3.00 -3.19
N ALA A 11 13.99 3.08 -2.09
CA ALA A 11 13.49 3.50 -0.78
C ALA A 11 12.89 4.92 -0.83
N GLN A 12 13.54 5.84 -1.56
CA GLN A 12 13.09 7.22 -1.69
C GLN A 12 11.76 7.32 -2.45
N LYS A 13 11.58 6.50 -3.50
CA LYS A 13 10.31 6.41 -4.24
C LYS A 13 9.17 5.85 -3.37
N LEU A 14 9.45 4.80 -2.59
CA LEU A 14 8.48 4.20 -1.68
C LEU A 14 8.07 5.15 -0.55
N VAL A 15 9.01 5.91 0.00
CA VAL A 15 8.75 6.94 1.02
C VAL A 15 7.83 8.04 0.49
N ILE A 16 8.09 8.56 -0.71
CA ILE A 16 7.24 9.60 -1.31
C ILE A 16 5.82 9.07 -1.57
N GLY A 17 5.71 7.83 -2.08
CA GLY A 17 4.41 7.20 -2.31
C GLY A 17 3.59 7.03 -1.04
N SER A 18 4.19 6.54 0.05
CA SER A 18 3.46 6.33 1.31
C SER A 18 3.02 7.64 1.99
N GLN A 19 3.84 8.71 1.87
CA GLN A 19 3.47 10.04 2.36
C GLN A 19 2.26 10.60 1.62
N LEU A 20 2.21 10.46 0.30
CA LEU A 20 1.10 10.94 -0.50
C LEU A 20 -0.21 10.19 -0.18
N VAL A 21 -0.13 8.86 -0.06
CA VAL A 21 -1.23 8.00 0.38
C VAL A 21 -1.78 8.45 1.74
N THR A 22 -0.88 8.73 2.69
CA THR A 22 -1.27 9.19 4.03
C THR A 22 -1.97 10.55 3.99
N LEU A 23 -1.49 11.49 3.17
CA LEU A 23 -2.06 12.82 3.05
C LEU A 23 -3.43 12.82 2.35
N ILE A 24 -3.56 12.09 1.23
CA ILE A 24 -4.81 12.03 0.46
C ILE A 24 -5.92 11.36 1.27
N PHE A 25 -5.58 10.37 2.10
CA PHE A 25 -6.55 9.62 2.88
C PHE A 25 -6.81 10.17 4.29
N ALA A 26 -6.19 11.29 4.67
CA ALA A 26 -6.43 11.90 5.96
C ALA A 26 -7.89 12.41 6.08
N ASP A 27 -8.61 11.96 7.10
CA ASP A 27 -9.95 12.47 7.40
C ASP A 27 -9.84 13.89 7.96
N SER A 28 -10.45 14.84 7.25
CA SER A 28 -10.49 16.26 7.65
C SER A 28 -11.86 16.68 8.22
N GLY A 29 -12.80 15.74 8.36
CA GLY A 29 -14.12 15.95 8.94
C GLY A 29 -14.11 16.68 10.29
N PRO A 30 -13.27 16.28 11.26
CA PRO A 30 -13.17 16.97 12.56
C PRO A 30 -12.71 18.44 12.47
N LEU A 31 -12.10 18.84 11.34
CA LEU A 31 -11.62 20.20 11.09
C LEU A 31 -12.55 20.99 10.15
N GLY A 32 -13.75 20.47 9.87
CA GLY A 32 -14.73 21.09 8.96
C GLY A 32 -14.46 20.84 7.47
N GLY A 33 -13.50 19.97 7.15
CA GLY A 33 -13.26 19.49 5.78
C GLY A 33 -14.11 18.27 5.42
N PRO A 34 -13.92 17.68 4.22
CA PRO A 34 -14.63 16.47 3.82
C PRO A 34 -14.34 15.30 4.78
N ARG A 35 -15.40 14.60 5.17
CA ARG A 35 -15.28 13.33 5.90
C ARG A 35 -14.91 12.23 4.92
N LEU A 36 -13.77 11.60 5.13
CA LEU A 36 -13.28 10.53 4.27
C LEU A 36 -13.16 9.21 5.04
N SER A 37 -13.53 8.10 4.39
CA SER A 37 -13.36 6.75 4.94
C SER A 37 -13.01 5.80 3.80
N PHE A 38 -11.93 5.05 3.98
CA PHE A 38 -11.39 4.14 2.97
C PHE A 38 -11.23 2.73 3.58
N ALA A 39 -11.57 1.71 2.79
CA ALA A 39 -11.33 0.32 3.13
C ALA A 39 -10.52 -0.32 2.00
N ASN A 40 -9.22 -0.47 2.22
CA ASN A 40 -8.29 -0.99 1.23
C ASN A 40 -7.82 -2.37 1.66
N GLY A 41 -7.83 -3.34 0.76
CA GLY A 41 -7.41 -4.71 1.08
C GLY A 41 -7.02 -5.52 -0.15
N VAL A 42 -6.17 -6.51 0.07
CA VAL A 42 -5.84 -7.57 -0.88
C VAL A 42 -6.24 -8.90 -0.26
N TRP A 43 -6.91 -9.73 -1.05
CA TRP A 43 -7.25 -11.10 -0.69
C TRP A 43 -6.46 -12.04 -1.58
N ILE A 44 -5.75 -12.97 -0.94
CA ILE A 44 -4.89 -13.94 -1.60
C ILE A 44 -5.47 -15.32 -1.32
N ASP A 45 -5.50 -16.17 -2.34
CA ASP A 45 -5.91 -17.56 -2.13
C ASP A 45 -5.00 -18.23 -1.09
N GLN A 46 -5.59 -18.92 -0.13
CA GLN A 46 -4.86 -19.53 0.98
C GLN A 46 -3.93 -20.67 0.54
N SER A 47 -4.11 -21.22 -0.66
CA SER A 47 -3.15 -22.18 -1.22
C SER A 47 -1.83 -21.53 -1.66
N LEU A 48 -1.79 -20.21 -1.77
CA LEU A 48 -0.62 -19.43 -2.16
C LEU A 48 0.12 -18.90 -0.93
N ASN A 49 1.44 -18.85 -1.03
CA ASN A 49 2.28 -18.25 0.00
C ASN A 49 2.56 -16.77 -0.29
N LEU A 50 2.15 -15.90 0.63
CA LEU A 50 2.46 -14.47 0.55
C LEU A 50 3.91 -14.22 0.98
N LYS A 51 4.70 -13.55 0.13
CA LYS A 51 6.06 -13.14 0.49
C LYS A 51 6.01 -12.11 1.63
N PRO A 52 6.78 -12.27 2.72
CA PRO A 52 6.80 -11.30 3.82
C PRO A 52 7.12 -9.86 3.36
N SER A 53 8.04 -9.70 2.42
CA SER A 53 8.38 -8.39 1.85
C SER A 53 7.23 -7.73 1.08
N PHE A 54 6.36 -8.53 0.46
CA PHE A 54 5.17 -8.00 -0.20
C PHE A 54 4.12 -7.57 0.83
N LYS A 55 3.94 -8.35 1.90
CA LYS A 55 3.08 -7.97 3.02
C LYS A 55 3.50 -6.63 3.64
N GLU A 56 4.81 -6.46 3.86
CA GLU A 56 5.36 -5.20 4.39
C GLU A 56 5.01 -3.99 3.50
N ILE A 57 5.07 -4.15 2.17
CA ILE A 57 4.69 -3.08 1.23
C ILE A 57 3.19 -2.77 1.32
N VAL A 58 2.34 -3.80 1.32
CA VAL A 58 0.87 -3.65 1.41
C VAL A 58 0.47 -2.93 2.70
N ASP A 59 1.01 -3.36 3.83
CA ASP A 59 0.66 -2.81 5.14
C ASP A 59 1.20 -1.38 5.30
N ASN A 60 2.46 -1.14 4.92
CA ASN A 60 3.14 0.12 5.26
C ASN A 60 3.01 1.22 4.21
N VAL A 61 3.06 0.86 2.92
CA VAL A 61 3.04 1.84 1.80
C VAL A 61 1.60 2.13 1.38
N TYR A 62 0.79 1.08 1.22
CA TYR A 62 -0.59 1.22 0.73
C TYR A 62 -1.64 1.35 1.84
N LYS A 63 -1.25 1.14 3.11
CA LYS A 63 -2.17 1.16 4.26
C LYS A 63 -3.38 0.22 4.04
N ALA A 64 -3.12 -0.96 3.46
CA ALA A 64 -4.14 -1.92 3.10
C ALA A 64 -4.03 -3.20 3.94
N ALA A 65 -5.15 -3.88 4.16
CA ALA A 65 -5.17 -5.19 4.80
C ALA A 65 -4.72 -6.29 3.82
N SER A 66 -4.06 -7.33 4.32
CA SER A 66 -3.71 -8.54 3.57
C SER A 66 -4.34 -9.75 4.23
N ASN A 67 -5.24 -10.43 3.52
CA ASN A 67 -5.99 -11.58 4.04
C ASN A 67 -5.80 -12.81 3.16
N LEU A 68 -5.61 -13.97 3.79
CA LEU A 68 -5.69 -15.26 3.11
C LEU A 68 -7.14 -15.73 3.11
N VAL A 69 -7.64 -16.16 1.95
CA VAL A 69 -9.02 -16.58 1.75
C VAL A 69 -9.04 -17.92 1.03
N ASP A 70 -9.92 -18.81 1.43
CA ASP A 70 -10.24 -19.98 0.61
C ASP A 70 -11.15 -19.56 -0.55
N PHE A 71 -10.61 -19.45 -1.76
CA PHE A 71 -11.44 -19.24 -2.94
C PHE A 71 -11.86 -20.55 -3.61
N GLN A 72 -11.26 -21.68 -3.23
CA GLN A 72 -11.45 -22.97 -3.89
C GLN A 72 -12.65 -23.72 -3.33
N THR A 73 -12.93 -23.56 -2.03
CA THR A 73 -14.17 -24.04 -1.43
C THR A 73 -15.14 -22.86 -1.26
N LYS A 74 -16.26 -22.91 -2.01
CA LYS A 74 -17.35 -21.92 -1.96
C LYS A 74 -18.61 -22.53 -1.41
#